data_AF-A0A5C5YYR9-F1
#
_entry.id   AF-A0A5C5YYR9-F1
#
_cell.length_a   1.000
_cell.length_b   1.000
_cell.length_c   1.000
_cell.angle_alpha   90.00
_cell.angle_beta   90.00
_cell.angle_gamma   90.00
#
_symmetry.space_group_name_H-M   'P 1'
#
loop_
_entity.id
_entity.type
_entity.pdbx_description
1 polymer ?
#
loop_
_entity_poly.entity_id
_entity_poly.type
_entity_poly.pdbx_seq_one_letter_code
_entity_poly.pdbx_strand_id
1 'polypeptide(L)'
;MDWFDREIWKLEGTSEYDRPVSPEDLLSESPDAIWPGLMQCDMLPILGDSAGNWLCLRVGQDNAANQIVQWYHGGGDWMPWGNRLADAIVFETFVDKLPGKHRRLAIPAEDAKEGFRPHEDPLVRWAFEHQAEPVRRLLDEAPNDESLAKTLLSHQVAEIAVRCELIHAAMDQPWAEKIDKKIASEMGFAWNQIVEWMFDGKRMPKQAREKIQKQLKLPDIFFKKQDWETIMAHSQMCRELAPELTWPWDLVGYGHERQGNEHDAITYYQQGAMRSTFTDQSVRMHTHWTQMNAAKFSVARMEKLDSDFIKRSPYLSLLRCGESNHSHQGVFDYWVNQAKQAERSNEAAKSIECLMQAGWDLGIDSIDQYGPLIDEIVEATKFANQTARSTLAKTHRNCLADRYGI
;
A
#
# COMPACT_ATOMS: atom_id res chain seq x y z
N MET A 1 3.62 -11.25 -25.15
CA MET A 1 4.22 -10.57 -23.98
C MET A 1 5.43 -11.39 -23.61
N ASP A 2 6.64 -10.83 -23.61
CA ASP A 2 7.91 -11.58 -23.56
C ASP A 2 7.97 -12.66 -22.46
N TRP A 3 7.43 -12.36 -21.28
CA TRP A 3 7.27 -13.29 -20.15
C TRP A 3 6.62 -14.63 -20.52
N PHE A 4 5.52 -14.58 -21.28
CA PHE A 4 4.80 -15.77 -21.75
C PHE A 4 5.45 -16.38 -22.98
N ASP A 5 5.93 -15.53 -23.91
CA ASP A 5 6.48 -15.96 -25.20
C ASP A 5 7.80 -16.74 -25.02
N ARG A 6 8.62 -16.37 -24.03
CA ARG A 6 9.87 -17.07 -23.65
C ARG A 6 9.68 -18.12 -22.56
N GLU A 7 8.43 -18.37 -22.15
CA GLU A 7 8.07 -19.32 -21.10
C GLU A 7 8.80 -19.10 -19.77
N ILE A 8 9.11 -17.85 -19.43
CA ILE A 8 9.83 -17.50 -18.19
C ILE A 8 9.04 -17.93 -16.96
N TRP A 9 7.71 -17.90 -17.05
CA TRP A 9 6.79 -18.39 -16.03
C TRP A 9 6.95 -19.88 -15.68
N LYS A 10 7.64 -20.68 -16.50
CA LYS A 10 7.96 -22.08 -16.17
C LYS A 10 9.18 -22.22 -15.26
N LEU A 11 9.92 -21.13 -15.02
CA LEU A 11 11.12 -21.12 -14.20
C LEU A 11 10.77 -20.68 -12.79
N GLU A 12 11.37 -21.32 -11.80
CA GLU A 12 11.30 -20.89 -10.40
C GLU A 12 12.43 -19.89 -10.12
N GLY A 13 12.11 -18.84 -9.37
CA GLY A 13 13.09 -17.90 -8.83
C GLY A 13 13.75 -18.43 -7.56
N THR A 14 14.59 -17.60 -6.99
CA THR A 14 15.27 -17.79 -5.70
C THR A 14 15.19 -16.53 -4.82
N SER A 15 14.46 -15.50 -5.28
CA SER A 15 14.17 -14.29 -4.52
C SER A 15 12.87 -14.42 -3.72
N GLU A 16 12.36 -13.33 -3.12
CA GLU A 16 11.14 -13.40 -2.31
C GLU A 16 9.91 -13.79 -3.14
N TYR A 17 9.77 -13.26 -4.35
CA TYR A 17 8.69 -13.59 -5.26
C TYR A 17 9.21 -14.56 -6.33
N ASP A 18 9.17 -15.86 -6.01
CA ASP A 18 9.84 -16.92 -6.76
C ASP A 18 8.90 -17.85 -7.54
N ARG A 19 7.59 -17.73 -7.33
CA ARG A 19 6.58 -18.67 -7.87
C ARG A 19 5.68 -18.01 -8.89
N PRO A 20 5.98 -18.14 -10.20
CA PRO A 20 5.07 -17.71 -11.25
C PRO A 20 3.73 -18.42 -11.17
N VAL A 21 2.65 -17.72 -11.51
CA VAL A 21 1.36 -18.35 -11.78
C VAL A 21 1.31 -18.79 -13.24
N SER A 22 0.93 -20.04 -13.48
CA SER A 22 0.85 -20.57 -14.84
C SER A 22 -0.31 -19.93 -15.63
N PRO A 23 -0.20 -19.78 -16.96
CA PRO A 23 -1.31 -19.38 -17.80
C PRO A 23 -2.53 -20.30 -17.67
N GLU A 24 -2.30 -21.60 -17.50
CA GLU A 24 -3.35 -22.60 -17.32
C GLU A 24 -4.16 -22.32 -16.03
N ASP A 25 -3.47 -22.03 -14.93
CA ASP A 25 -4.12 -21.66 -13.66
C ASP A 25 -4.86 -20.33 -13.80
N LEU A 26 -4.24 -19.32 -14.42
CA LEU A 26 -4.87 -18.01 -14.64
C LEU A 26 -6.12 -18.07 -15.51
N LEU A 27 -6.19 -19.02 -16.44
CA LEU A 27 -7.32 -19.22 -17.36
C LEU A 27 -8.36 -20.22 -16.81
N SER A 28 -8.11 -20.84 -15.66
CA SER A 28 -9.09 -21.71 -15.01
C SER A 28 -10.33 -20.92 -14.55
N GLU A 29 -11.44 -21.62 -14.32
CA GLU A 29 -12.69 -20.96 -13.92
C GLU A 29 -12.59 -20.29 -12.53
N SER A 30 -11.78 -20.87 -11.64
CA SER A 30 -11.55 -20.41 -10.27
C SER A 30 -10.05 -20.51 -9.93
N PRO A 31 -9.20 -19.56 -10.39
CA PRO A 31 -7.76 -19.62 -10.13
C PRO A 31 -7.45 -19.53 -8.63
N ASP A 32 -6.66 -20.47 -8.10
CA ASP A 32 -6.27 -20.51 -6.68
C ASP A 32 -5.54 -19.24 -6.22
N ALA A 33 -4.76 -18.63 -7.12
CA ALA A 33 -3.98 -17.43 -6.83
C ALA A 33 -4.83 -16.18 -6.54
N ILE A 34 -6.06 -16.08 -7.06
CA ILE A 34 -6.95 -14.93 -6.83
C ILE A 34 -7.55 -15.05 -5.43
N TRP A 35 -7.55 -14.00 -4.62
CA TRP A 35 -8.19 -14.00 -3.29
C TRP A 35 -9.46 -13.14 -3.34
N PRO A 36 -10.61 -13.72 -3.74
CA PRO A 36 -11.80 -12.94 -4.06
C PRO A 36 -12.36 -12.23 -2.82
N GLY A 37 -12.81 -10.99 -2.99
CA GLY A 37 -13.28 -10.13 -1.91
C GLY A 37 -12.15 -9.45 -1.12
N LEU A 38 -11.00 -10.09 -0.96
CA LEU A 38 -9.82 -9.51 -0.29
C LEU A 38 -8.93 -8.72 -1.26
N MET A 39 -8.72 -9.24 -2.47
CA MET A 39 -8.09 -8.53 -3.57
C MET A 39 -9.12 -7.69 -4.32
N GLN A 40 -8.69 -6.54 -4.82
CA GLN A 40 -9.50 -5.77 -5.77
C GLN A 40 -9.69 -6.57 -7.06
N CYS A 41 -10.89 -6.50 -7.63
CA CYS A 41 -11.26 -7.32 -8.77
C CYS A 41 -10.71 -6.83 -10.12
N ASP A 42 -9.82 -5.82 -10.10
CA ASP A 42 -9.01 -5.36 -11.22
C ASP A 42 -7.55 -5.88 -11.17
N MET A 43 -7.23 -6.74 -10.20
CA MET A 43 -5.91 -7.34 -10.00
C MET A 43 -5.86 -8.80 -10.48
N LEU A 44 -4.78 -9.14 -11.17
CA LEU A 44 -4.44 -10.49 -11.62
C LEU A 44 -3.07 -10.88 -11.05
N PRO A 45 -2.99 -11.86 -10.12
CA PRO A 45 -1.72 -12.34 -9.56
C PRO A 45 -0.83 -13.00 -10.62
N ILE A 46 0.47 -12.67 -10.63
CA ILE A 46 1.44 -13.20 -11.61
C ILE A 46 2.64 -13.88 -10.95
N LEU A 47 3.07 -13.42 -9.78
CA LEU A 47 4.24 -13.95 -9.06
C LEU A 47 3.96 -13.93 -7.55
N GLY A 48 4.14 -15.05 -6.86
CA GLY A 48 3.86 -15.19 -5.41
C GLY A 48 5.10 -15.49 -4.58
N ASP A 49 4.99 -15.34 -3.25
CA ASP A 49 6.10 -15.46 -2.28
C ASP A 49 5.99 -16.63 -1.29
N SER A 50 5.10 -17.60 -1.56
CA SER A 50 4.73 -18.72 -0.67
C SER A 50 4.02 -18.36 0.65
N ALA A 51 4.13 -17.12 1.11
CA ALA A 51 3.45 -16.59 2.29
C ALA A 51 2.05 -16.04 1.95
N GLY A 52 1.69 -16.02 0.67
CA GLY A 52 0.39 -15.56 0.19
C GLY A 52 0.39 -14.12 -0.31
N ASN A 53 1.53 -13.45 -0.35
CA ASN A 53 1.65 -12.15 -1.02
C ASN A 53 1.86 -12.35 -2.52
N TRP A 54 1.47 -11.34 -3.30
CA TRP A 54 1.48 -11.42 -4.76
C TRP A 54 1.99 -10.13 -5.39
N LEU A 55 2.75 -10.27 -6.47
CA LEU A 55 2.86 -9.25 -7.50
C LEU A 55 1.70 -9.46 -8.49
N CYS A 56 0.83 -8.47 -8.57
CA CYS A 56 -0.35 -8.49 -9.42
C CYS A 56 -0.19 -7.51 -10.58
N LEU A 57 -0.59 -7.92 -11.78
CA LEU A 57 -0.95 -7.00 -12.84
C LEU A 57 -2.28 -6.34 -12.49
N ARG A 58 -2.34 -5.01 -12.55
CA ARG A 58 -3.58 -4.26 -12.39
C ARG A 58 -4.05 -3.71 -13.73
N VAL A 59 -5.34 -3.89 -14.02
CA VAL A 59 -5.95 -3.48 -15.29
C VAL A 59 -6.64 -2.12 -15.13
N GLY A 60 -6.22 -1.17 -15.95
CA GLY A 60 -6.77 0.17 -16.00
C GLY A 60 -8.10 0.29 -16.76
N GLN A 61 -8.67 1.49 -16.72
CA GLN A 61 -9.91 1.84 -17.42
C GLN A 61 -9.83 1.75 -18.95
N ASP A 62 -8.62 1.76 -19.50
CA ASP A 62 -8.33 1.67 -20.93
C ASP A 62 -8.13 0.21 -21.40
N ASN A 63 -8.40 -0.77 -20.53
CA ASN A 63 -8.11 -2.19 -20.70
C ASN A 63 -6.60 -2.52 -20.79
N ALA A 64 -5.71 -1.58 -20.46
CA ALA A 64 -4.29 -1.84 -20.41
C ALA A 64 -3.89 -2.39 -19.03
N ALA A 65 -2.95 -3.33 -19.03
CA ALA A 65 -2.28 -3.79 -17.82
C ALA A 65 -0.92 -3.08 -17.72
N ASN A 66 -0.92 -1.90 -17.10
CA ASN A 66 0.21 -0.97 -17.11
C ASN A 66 0.78 -0.68 -15.72
N GLN A 67 0.33 -1.41 -14.71
CA GLN A 67 0.80 -1.29 -13.33
C GLN A 67 0.99 -2.68 -12.73
N ILE A 68 2.12 -2.87 -12.06
CA ILE A 68 2.37 -3.97 -11.15
C ILE A 68 2.20 -3.44 -9.74
N VAL A 69 1.42 -4.14 -8.94
CA VAL A 69 1.21 -3.84 -7.54
C VAL A 69 1.70 -5.02 -6.70
N GLN A 70 2.37 -4.73 -5.60
CA GLN A 70 2.47 -5.71 -4.53
C GLN A 70 1.15 -5.69 -3.76
N TRP A 71 0.53 -6.84 -3.59
CA TRP A 71 -0.62 -7.06 -2.73
C TRP A 71 -0.21 -7.94 -1.54
N TYR A 72 -0.64 -7.55 -0.34
CA TYR A 72 -0.23 -8.16 0.91
C TYR A 72 -1.39 -8.86 1.62
N HIS A 73 -1.25 -10.15 1.89
CA HIS A 73 -2.35 -10.97 2.42
C HIS A 73 -2.77 -10.62 3.86
N GLY A 74 -1.82 -10.13 4.67
CA GLY A 74 -2.04 -9.87 6.10
C GLY A 74 -2.97 -8.69 6.41
N GLY A 75 -3.47 -7.99 5.40
CA GLY A 75 -4.39 -6.88 5.56
C GLY A 75 -5.10 -6.44 4.29
N GLY A 76 -4.79 -7.02 3.11
CA GLY A 76 -5.31 -6.56 1.83
C GLY A 76 -4.61 -5.31 1.29
N ASP A 77 -3.59 -4.82 2.01
CA ASP A 77 -2.81 -3.65 1.63
C ASP A 77 -2.12 -3.87 0.30
N TRP A 78 -2.00 -2.80 -0.50
CA TRP A 78 -1.26 -2.86 -1.74
C TRP A 78 -0.52 -1.57 -2.06
N MET A 79 0.51 -1.69 -2.90
CA MET A 79 1.31 -0.55 -3.37
C MET A 79 1.88 -0.81 -4.77
N PRO A 80 1.92 0.20 -5.66
CA PRO A 80 2.59 0.09 -6.95
C PRO A 80 4.09 -0.21 -6.82
N TRP A 81 4.54 -1.27 -7.52
CA TRP A 81 5.94 -1.71 -7.61
C TRP A 81 6.53 -1.51 -9.02
N GLY A 82 5.80 -0.85 -9.92
CA GLY A 82 6.29 -0.46 -11.24
C GLY A 82 5.22 -0.53 -12.30
N ASN A 83 5.57 -0.18 -13.53
CA ASN A 83 4.66 -0.28 -14.68
C ASN A 83 4.84 -1.58 -15.48
N ARG A 84 5.92 -2.34 -15.18
CA ARG A 84 6.28 -3.60 -15.82
C ARG A 84 6.70 -4.61 -14.75
N LEU A 85 6.47 -5.90 -15.00
CA LEU A 85 6.91 -6.97 -14.09
C LEU A 85 8.43 -6.94 -13.87
N ALA A 86 9.19 -6.64 -14.91
CA ALA A 86 10.64 -6.48 -14.81
C ALA A 86 11.06 -5.35 -13.85
N ASP A 87 10.27 -4.28 -13.72
CA ASP A 87 10.57 -3.19 -12.79
C ASP A 87 10.38 -3.63 -11.33
N ALA A 88 9.30 -4.38 -11.07
CA ALA A 88 9.00 -4.92 -9.76
C ALA A 88 10.05 -5.94 -9.30
N ILE A 89 10.50 -6.84 -10.19
CA ILE A 89 11.56 -7.83 -9.88
C ILE A 89 12.91 -7.13 -9.62
N VAL A 90 13.26 -6.11 -10.42
CA VAL A 90 14.49 -5.33 -10.18
C VAL A 90 14.44 -4.59 -8.85
N PHE A 91 13.30 -4.01 -8.50
CA PHE A 91 13.12 -3.38 -7.19
C PHE A 91 13.24 -4.40 -6.05
N GLU A 92 12.57 -5.53 -6.16
CA GLU A 92 12.63 -6.63 -5.18
C GLU A 92 14.07 -7.10 -4.97
N THR A 93 14.86 -7.21 -6.03
CA THR A 93 16.30 -7.58 -5.98
C THR A 93 17.12 -6.63 -5.11
N PHE A 94 16.74 -5.35 -5.05
CA PHE A 94 17.52 -4.28 -4.44
C PHE A 94 16.91 -3.66 -3.19
N VAL A 95 15.68 -4.01 -2.82
CA VAL A 95 14.94 -3.34 -1.73
C VAL A 95 15.72 -3.33 -0.41
N ASP A 96 16.44 -4.42 -0.09
CA ASP A 96 17.25 -4.55 1.13
C ASP A 96 18.56 -3.75 1.11
N LYS A 97 18.92 -3.16 -0.06
CA LYS A 97 20.10 -2.30 -0.25
C LYS A 97 19.72 -0.81 -0.36
N LEU A 98 18.44 -0.47 -0.33
CA LEU A 98 17.99 0.92 -0.32
C LEU A 98 18.26 1.56 1.06
N PRO A 99 18.36 2.91 1.13
CA PRO A 99 18.63 3.58 2.39
C PRO A 99 17.56 3.28 3.44
N GLY A 100 17.99 3.30 4.71
CA GLY A 100 17.10 3.08 5.84
C GLY A 100 17.00 1.60 6.21
N LYS A 101 16.13 1.30 7.18
CA LYS A 101 15.86 -0.08 7.58
C LYS A 101 14.63 -0.57 6.88
N HIS A 102 14.76 -1.73 6.24
CA HIS A 102 13.64 -2.37 5.58
C HIS A 102 12.57 -2.75 6.61
N ARG A 103 11.38 -2.17 6.45
CA ARG A 103 10.20 -2.47 7.26
C ARG A 103 9.23 -3.28 6.40
N ARG A 104 9.24 -4.60 6.60
CA ARG A 104 8.22 -5.52 6.08
C ARG A 104 6.91 -5.31 6.85
N LEU A 105 5.78 -5.47 6.18
CA LEU A 105 4.44 -5.40 6.80
C LEU A 105 4.22 -6.54 7.81
N ALA A 106 4.86 -7.69 7.58
CA ALA A 106 4.97 -8.77 8.55
C ALA A 106 6.41 -9.32 8.59
N ILE A 107 6.83 -9.84 9.74
CA ILE A 107 8.09 -10.58 9.85
C ILE A 107 7.81 -11.98 9.29
N PRO A 108 8.43 -12.39 8.17
CA PRO A 108 8.22 -13.72 7.63
C PRO A 108 8.82 -14.77 8.58
N ALA A 109 8.23 -15.97 8.56
CA ALA A 109 8.70 -17.08 9.39
C ALA A 109 10.10 -17.56 8.96
N GLU A 110 10.43 -17.39 7.68
CA GLU A 110 11.69 -17.78 7.05
C GLU A 110 12.24 -16.58 6.27
N ASP A 111 13.57 -16.50 6.14
CA ASP A 111 14.18 -15.47 5.29
C ASP A 111 14.10 -15.91 3.82
N ALA A 112 13.15 -15.33 3.09
CA ALA A 112 12.90 -15.68 1.69
C ALA A 112 14.11 -15.45 0.76
N LYS A 113 15.15 -14.73 1.19
CA LYS A 113 16.38 -14.49 0.43
C LYS A 113 17.59 -15.24 0.97
N GLU A 114 17.40 -16.24 1.83
CA GLU A 114 18.51 -17.05 2.31
C GLU A 114 19.23 -17.73 1.15
N GLY A 115 20.50 -17.36 0.91
CA GLY A 115 21.28 -17.90 -0.20
C GLY A 115 20.95 -17.32 -1.58
N PHE A 116 20.14 -16.26 -1.65
CA PHE A 116 19.77 -15.58 -2.90
C PHE A 116 21.01 -15.08 -3.65
N ARG A 117 21.13 -15.47 -4.92
CA ARG A 117 22.22 -15.07 -5.82
C ARG A 117 21.61 -14.44 -7.08
N PRO A 118 21.53 -13.11 -7.15
CA PRO A 118 20.88 -12.40 -8.26
C PRO A 118 21.36 -12.83 -9.67
N HIS A 119 22.65 -13.17 -9.83
CA HIS A 119 23.20 -13.61 -11.12
C HIS A 119 22.83 -15.05 -11.51
N GLU A 120 22.45 -15.90 -10.55
CA GLU A 120 22.06 -17.29 -10.79
C GLU A 120 20.53 -17.43 -10.95
N ASP A 121 19.78 -16.41 -10.55
CA ASP A 121 18.33 -16.38 -10.60
C ASP A 121 17.79 -16.10 -12.03
N PRO A 122 16.97 -16.99 -12.61
CA PRO A 122 16.46 -16.81 -13.96
C PRO A 122 15.48 -15.64 -14.11
N LEU A 123 14.66 -15.36 -13.10
CA LEU A 123 13.66 -14.29 -13.13
C LEU A 123 14.34 -12.92 -13.04
N VAL A 124 15.36 -12.81 -12.17
CA VAL A 124 16.19 -11.60 -12.05
C VAL A 124 16.93 -11.34 -13.36
N ARG A 125 17.59 -12.35 -13.93
CA ARG A 125 18.29 -12.19 -15.22
C ARG A 125 17.36 -11.69 -16.32
N TRP A 126 16.19 -12.32 -16.45
CA TRP A 126 15.16 -11.88 -17.39
C TRP A 126 14.73 -10.43 -17.15
N ALA A 127 14.48 -10.06 -15.89
CA ALA A 127 14.05 -8.72 -15.54
C ALA A 127 15.11 -7.67 -15.92
N PHE A 128 16.39 -7.94 -15.65
CA PHE A 128 17.49 -7.05 -15.96
C PHE A 128 17.72 -6.92 -17.47
N GLU A 129 17.49 -7.97 -18.28
CA GLU A 129 17.54 -7.87 -19.77
C GLU A 129 16.60 -6.79 -20.33
N HIS A 130 15.51 -6.47 -19.61
CA HIS A 130 14.51 -5.48 -19.99
C HIS A 130 14.81 -4.05 -19.48
N GLN A 131 15.97 -3.86 -18.86
CA GLN A 131 16.36 -2.59 -18.25
C GLN A 131 17.41 -1.81 -19.06
N ALA A 132 17.40 -0.50 -18.85
CA ALA A 132 18.41 0.39 -19.38
C ALA A 132 19.81 0.03 -18.84
N GLU A 133 20.85 0.31 -19.62
CA GLU A 133 22.25 0.00 -19.28
C GLU A 133 22.66 0.45 -17.86
N PRO A 134 22.30 1.66 -17.37
CA PRO A 134 22.68 2.06 -16.01
C PRO A 134 22.07 1.20 -14.92
N VAL A 135 20.83 0.74 -15.10
CA VAL A 135 20.15 -0.17 -14.17
C VAL A 135 20.76 -1.57 -14.25
N ARG A 136 21.11 -2.03 -15.46
CA ARG A 136 21.75 -3.34 -15.66
C ARG A 136 23.06 -3.48 -14.89
N ARG A 137 23.88 -2.43 -14.89
CA ARG A 137 25.17 -2.42 -14.18
C ARG A 137 25.05 -2.53 -12.66
N LEU A 138 23.92 -2.14 -12.08
CA LEU A 138 23.69 -2.28 -10.63
C LEU A 138 23.77 -3.74 -10.17
N LEU A 139 23.57 -4.71 -11.07
CA LEU A 139 23.67 -6.13 -10.75
C LEU A 139 25.12 -6.54 -10.46
N ASP A 140 26.06 -6.03 -11.25
CA ASP A 140 27.49 -6.34 -11.15
C ASP A 140 28.20 -5.43 -10.13
N GLU A 141 27.70 -4.22 -9.95
CA GLU A 141 28.24 -3.23 -9.05
C GLU A 141 27.72 -3.46 -7.61
N ALA A 142 28.50 -3.08 -6.61
CA ALA A 142 28.03 -2.94 -5.23
C ALA A 142 27.71 -1.46 -4.98
N PRO A 143 26.59 -0.92 -5.52
CA PRO A 143 26.27 0.49 -5.37
C PRO A 143 26.08 0.82 -3.89
N ASN A 144 26.48 2.03 -3.49
CA ASN A 144 26.02 2.57 -2.22
C ASN A 144 24.52 2.93 -2.32
N ASP A 145 23.83 2.93 -1.19
CA ASP A 145 22.38 3.04 -1.09
C ASP A 145 21.82 4.29 -1.81
N GLU A 146 22.51 5.44 -1.70
CA GLU A 146 22.09 6.69 -2.35
C GLU A 146 22.20 6.64 -3.88
N SER A 147 23.30 6.09 -4.41
CA SER A 147 23.51 5.94 -5.85
C SER A 147 22.52 4.96 -6.48
N LEU A 148 22.15 3.90 -5.73
CA LEU A 148 21.14 2.93 -6.12
C LEU A 148 19.78 3.60 -6.28
N ALA A 149 19.28 4.26 -5.22
CA ALA A 149 17.98 4.90 -5.24
C ALA A 149 17.87 5.95 -6.37
N LYS A 150 18.92 6.76 -6.55
CA LYS A 150 18.97 7.77 -7.63
C LYS A 150 18.87 7.12 -9.02
N THR A 151 19.57 6.01 -9.25
CA THR A 151 19.58 5.30 -10.54
C THR A 151 18.21 4.70 -10.85
N LEU A 152 17.57 4.06 -9.86
CA LEU A 152 16.22 3.50 -10.04
C LEU A 152 15.21 4.61 -10.36
N LEU A 153 15.23 5.73 -9.62
CA LEU A 153 14.33 6.86 -9.85
C LEU A 153 14.55 7.52 -11.22
N SER A 154 15.81 7.74 -11.63
CA SER A 154 16.10 8.37 -12.92
C SER A 154 15.65 7.55 -14.13
N HIS A 155 15.48 6.24 -13.92
CA HIS A 155 14.99 5.30 -14.93
C HIS A 155 13.56 4.81 -14.68
N GLN A 156 12.83 5.44 -13.74
CA GLN A 156 11.43 5.14 -13.40
C GLN A 156 11.19 3.66 -13.02
N VAL A 157 12.20 3.00 -12.45
CA VAL A 157 12.09 1.64 -11.96
C VAL A 157 11.43 1.67 -10.58
N ALA A 158 10.21 1.14 -10.50
CA ALA A 158 9.42 1.04 -9.26
C ALA A 158 9.34 2.36 -8.47
N GLU A 159 9.16 3.48 -9.16
CA GLU A 159 9.38 4.81 -8.58
C GLU A 159 8.62 5.06 -7.27
N ILE A 160 7.35 4.66 -7.18
CA ILE A 160 6.54 4.78 -5.95
C ILE A 160 7.16 4.00 -4.79
N ALA A 161 7.54 2.75 -5.02
CA ALA A 161 8.10 1.87 -4.00
C ALA A 161 9.49 2.36 -3.53
N VAL A 162 10.35 2.79 -4.46
CA VAL A 162 11.65 3.38 -4.12
C VAL A 162 11.48 4.64 -3.25
N ARG A 163 10.55 5.53 -3.62
CA ARG A 163 10.24 6.73 -2.83
C ARG A 163 9.67 6.36 -1.45
N CYS A 164 8.87 5.30 -1.35
CA CYS A 164 8.38 4.79 -0.07
C CYS A 164 9.53 4.38 0.86
N GLU A 165 10.55 3.66 0.36
CA GLU A 165 11.72 3.30 1.18
C GLU A 165 12.53 4.52 1.60
N LEU A 166 12.72 5.52 0.71
CA LEU A 166 13.40 6.77 1.07
C LEU A 166 12.65 7.56 2.15
N ILE A 167 11.32 7.54 2.11
CA ILE A 167 10.48 8.13 3.16
C ILE A 167 10.68 7.39 4.48
N HIS A 168 10.69 6.06 4.48
CA HIS A 168 10.97 5.28 5.69
C HIS A 168 12.34 5.57 6.27
N ALA A 169 13.37 5.70 5.43
CA ALA A 169 14.71 6.10 5.84
C ALA A 169 14.71 7.47 6.53
N ALA A 170 14.00 8.45 5.94
CA ALA A 170 13.88 9.80 6.48
C ALA A 170 13.03 9.88 7.77
N MET A 171 12.08 8.94 7.93
CA MET A 171 11.26 8.76 9.12
C MET A 171 11.96 7.97 10.24
N ASP A 172 13.10 7.33 9.96
CA ASP A 172 13.67 6.35 10.87
C ASP A 172 14.03 6.95 12.26
N GLN A 173 13.77 6.13 13.27
CA GLN A 173 14.00 6.43 14.68
C GLN A 173 14.71 5.22 15.30
N PRO A 174 16.05 5.19 15.33
CA PRO A 174 16.80 4.00 15.74
C PRO A 174 16.45 3.45 17.13
N TRP A 175 15.96 4.29 18.06
CA TRP A 175 15.50 3.84 19.38
C TRP A 175 14.25 2.95 19.31
N ALA A 176 13.43 3.08 18.26
CA ALA A 176 12.16 2.38 18.09
C ALA A 176 12.32 0.87 18.01
N GLU A 177 13.45 0.37 17.50
CA GLU A 177 13.74 -1.07 17.43
C GLU A 177 14.06 -1.71 18.78
N LYS A 178 14.37 -0.88 19.78
CA LYS A 178 14.76 -1.33 21.12
C LYS A 178 13.57 -1.35 22.07
N ILE A 179 12.38 -1.07 21.56
CA ILE A 179 11.14 -1.02 22.32
C ILE A 179 10.05 -1.82 21.61
N ASP A 180 9.41 -2.68 22.37
CA ASP A 180 8.20 -3.39 21.97
C ASP A 180 7.04 -3.00 22.91
N LYS A 181 5.86 -3.59 22.68
CA LYS A 181 4.66 -3.35 23.49
C LYS A 181 4.87 -3.68 24.98
N LYS A 182 5.68 -4.70 25.29
CA LYS A 182 5.94 -5.13 26.66
C LYS A 182 6.85 -4.11 27.37
N ILE A 183 7.97 -3.75 26.73
CA ILE A 183 8.91 -2.75 27.23
C ILE A 183 8.21 -1.39 27.44
N ALA A 184 7.37 -0.97 26.49
CA ALA A 184 6.58 0.25 26.61
C ALA A 184 5.67 0.22 27.86
N SER A 185 4.98 -0.90 28.08
CA SER A 185 4.12 -1.09 29.26
C SER A 185 4.90 -1.07 30.56
N GLU A 186 6.09 -1.68 30.62
CA GLU A 186 6.99 -1.63 31.80
C GLU A 186 7.47 -0.20 32.09
N MET A 187 7.61 0.62 31.06
CA MET A 187 7.88 2.06 31.17
C MET A 187 6.62 2.89 31.49
N GLY A 188 5.44 2.29 31.57
CA GLY A 188 4.19 3.01 31.82
C GLY A 188 3.73 3.89 30.64
N PHE A 189 4.11 3.54 29.41
CA PHE A 189 3.62 4.18 28.20
C PHE A 189 2.60 3.29 27.49
N ALA A 190 1.54 3.89 26.95
CA ALA A 190 0.65 3.17 26.05
C ALA A 190 1.35 2.96 24.70
N TRP A 191 1.13 1.81 24.05
CA TRP A 191 1.78 1.52 22.77
C TRP A 191 1.48 2.58 21.69
N ASN A 192 0.23 3.08 21.62
CA ASN A 192 -0.11 4.13 20.65
C ASN A 192 0.67 5.43 20.89
N GLN A 193 1.10 5.73 22.13
CA GLN A 193 1.99 6.88 22.38
C GLN A 193 3.39 6.61 21.81
N ILE A 194 3.89 5.38 21.95
CA ILE A 194 5.17 4.99 21.34
C ILE A 194 5.09 5.12 19.82
N VAL A 195 4.03 4.60 19.20
CA VAL A 195 3.82 4.70 17.74
C VAL A 195 3.72 6.16 17.29
N GLU A 196 3.00 7.01 18.04
CA GLU A 196 2.96 8.46 17.79
C GLU A 196 4.36 9.11 17.80
N TRP A 197 5.24 8.67 18.71
CA TRP A 197 6.63 9.16 18.79
C TRP A 197 7.55 8.54 17.72
N MET A 198 7.27 7.32 17.27
CA MET A 198 7.96 6.70 16.13
C MET A 198 7.62 7.44 14.83
N PHE A 199 6.35 7.85 14.68
CA PHE A 199 5.88 8.67 13.56
C PHE A 199 6.54 10.05 13.57
N ASP A 200 6.51 10.75 14.71
CA ASP A 200 7.13 12.06 14.85
C ASP A 200 7.86 12.22 16.18
N GLY A 201 9.19 12.09 16.13
CA GLY A 201 10.05 12.17 17.31
C GLY A 201 9.97 13.52 18.04
N LYS A 202 9.53 14.60 17.39
CA LYS A 202 9.32 15.90 18.06
C LYS A 202 8.14 15.89 19.03
N ARG A 203 7.20 14.95 18.87
CA ARG A 203 6.05 14.79 19.77
C ARG A 203 6.43 14.12 21.09
N MET A 204 7.60 13.47 21.16
CA MET A 204 8.07 12.78 22.36
C MET A 204 8.42 13.80 23.47
N PRO A 205 7.74 13.75 24.64
CA PRO A 205 8.10 14.61 25.76
C PRO A 205 9.53 14.35 26.23
N LYS A 206 10.26 15.38 26.66
CA LYS A 206 11.64 15.27 27.15
C LYS A 206 11.80 14.21 28.26
N GLN A 207 10.86 14.16 29.20
CA GLN A 207 10.87 13.18 30.29
C GLN A 207 10.71 11.74 29.77
N ALA A 208 9.90 11.52 28.74
CA ALA A 208 9.73 10.21 28.12
C ALA A 208 11.01 9.78 27.40
N ARG A 209 11.65 10.70 26.65
CA ARG A 209 12.96 10.48 26.03
C ARG A 209 14.02 10.07 27.05
N GLU A 210 14.16 10.84 28.13
CA GLU A 210 15.13 10.55 29.20
C GLU A 210 14.89 9.18 29.85
N LYS A 211 13.62 8.80 30.03
CA LYS A 211 13.24 7.48 30.55
C LYS A 211 13.64 6.35 29.61
N ILE A 212 13.29 6.44 28.33
CA ILE A 212 13.66 5.44 27.30
C ILE A 212 15.17 5.32 27.21
N GLN A 213 15.88 6.46 27.13
CA GLN A 213 17.34 6.52 27.05
C GLN A 213 18.00 5.83 28.24
N LYS A 214 17.55 6.13 29.46
CA LYS A 214 18.10 5.55 30.69
C LYS A 214 17.84 4.05 30.80
N GLN A 215 16.60 3.62 30.55
CA GLN A 215 16.20 2.24 30.77
C GLN A 215 16.74 1.29 29.69
N LEU A 216 16.85 1.75 28.45
CA LEU A 216 17.43 0.98 27.34
C LEU A 216 18.94 1.22 27.14
N LYS A 217 19.55 2.08 27.96
CA LYS A 217 20.98 2.46 27.88
C LYS A 217 21.39 2.94 26.48
N LEU A 218 20.54 3.73 25.84
CA LEU A 218 20.77 4.20 24.47
C LEU A 218 21.59 5.49 24.46
N PRO A 219 22.54 5.66 23.53
CA PRO A 219 23.22 6.93 23.32
C PRO A 219 22.29 7.93 22.60
N ASP A 220 22.55 9.23 22.75
CA ASP A 220 21.72 10.29 22.15
C ASP A 220 21.60 10.20 20.62
N ILE A 221 22.59 9.60 19.95
CA ILE A 221 22.60 9.38 18.50
C ILE A 221 21.43 8.50 18.01
N PHE A 222 20.75 7.77 18.90
CA PHE A 222 19.56 6.99 18.56
C PHE A 222 18.30 7.85 18.42
N PHE A 223 18.28 9.07 18.94
CA PHE A 223 17.16 10.00 18.88
C PHE A 223 17.40 11.07 17.81
N LYS A 224 17.57 10.60 16.57
CA LYS A 224 17.84 11.46 15.42
C LYS A 224 16.62 12.33 15.09
N LYS A 225 16.90 13.52 14.56
CA LYS A 225 15.86 14.36 13.98
C LYS A 225 15.46 13.76 12.62
N GLN A 226 14.18 13.49 12.44
CA GLN A 226 13.64 13.09 11.13
C GLN A 226 13.78 14.20 10.10
N ASP A 227 13.98 13.80 8.86
CA ASP A 227 14.06 14.69 7.72
C ASP A 227 12.68 14.84 7.06
N TRP A 228 11.88 15.74 7.62
CA TRP A 228 10.52 16.02 7.13
C TRP A 228 10.50 16.76 5.79
N GLU A 229 11.59 17.40 5.38
CA GLU A 229 11.68 18.01 4.06
C GLU A 229 11.74 16.91 2.99
N THR A 230 12.62 15.93 3.18
CA THR A 230 12.71 14.74 2.32
C THR A 230 11.40 13.94 2.32
N ILE A 231 10.77 13.72 3.49
CA ILE A 231 9.47 13.03 3.57
C ILE A 231 8.41 13.75 2.71
N MET A 232 8.28 15.07 2.86
CA MET A 232 7.29 15.84 2.09
C MET A 232 7.59 15.82 0.59
N ALA A 233 8.84 15.99 0.18
CA ALA A 233 9.24 16.02 -1.23
C ALA A 233 8.91 14.70 -1.94
N HIS A 234 9.25 13.56 -1.34
CA HIS A 234 8.93 12.25 -1.92
C HIS A 234 7.42 11.96 -1.89
N SER A 235 6.72 12.35 -0.81
CA SER A 235 5.26 12.15 -0.71
C SER A 235 4.50 12.97 -1.75
N GLN A 236 4.93 14.21 -2.04
CA GLN A 236 4.35 15.03 -3.10
C GLN A 236 4.48 14.36 -4.47
N MET A 237 5.66 13.82 -4.79
CA MET A 237 5.86 13.09 -6.05
C MET A 237 4.99 11.83 -6.13
N CYS A 238 4.91 11.03 -5.05
CA CYS A 238 4.07 9.82 -5.05
C CYS A 238 2.59 10.15 -5.23
N ARG A 239 2.12 11.24 -4.64
CA ARG A 239 0.74 11.73 -4.78
C ARG A 239 0.41 12.15 -6.21
N GLU A 240 1.36 12.72 -6.93
CA GLU A 240 1.19 13.12 -8.34
C GLU A 240 1.18 11.92 -9.28
N LEU A 241 2.02 10.91 -8.99
CA LEU A 241 2.17 9.70 -9.78
C LEU A 241 1.08 8.66 -9.52
N ALA A 242 0.62 8.55 -8.28
CA ALA A 242 -0.37 7.57 -7.81
C ALA A 242 -1.36 8.25 -6.82
N PRO A 243 -2.24 9.14 -7.32
CA PRO A 243 -3.16 9.92 -6.49
C PRO A 243 -4.18 9.09 -5.72
N GLU A 244 -4.34 7.81 -6.06
CA GLU A 244 -5.20 6.85 -5.39
C GLU A 244 -4.66 6.34 -4.05
N LEU A 245 -3.35 6.50 -3.78
CA LEU A 245 -2.74 6.06 -2.53
C LEU A 245 -3.06 7.04 -1.40
N THR A 246 -3.40 6.54 -0.21
CA THR A 246 -3.73 7.37 0.96
C THR A 246 -2.50 7.94 1.63
N TRP A 247 -1.46 7.13 1.84
CA TRP A 247 -0.30 7.52 2.64
C TRP A 247 0.44 8.78 2.17
N PRO A 248 0.59 9.07 0.86
CA PRO A 248 1.27 10.29 0.43
C PRO A 248 0.50 11.55 0.82
N TRP A 249 -0.84 11.52 0.75
CA TRP A 249 -1.69 12.62 1.19
C TRP A 249 -1.57 12.86 2.69
N ASP A 250 -1.58 11.79 3.48
CA ASP A 250 -1.46 11.86 4.93
C ASP A 250 -0.13 12.49 5.36
N LEU A 251 0.99 12.09 4.73
CA LEU A 251 2.31 12.64 5.06
C LEU A 251 2.48 14.09 4.62
N VAL A 252 1.96 14.48 3.45
CA VAL A 252 1.99 15.89 3.02
C VAL A 252 1.10 16.75 3.92
N GLY A 253 -0.12 16.29 4.23
CA GLY A 253 -1.01 16.99 5.15
C GLY A 253 -0.37 17.20 6.52
N TYR A 254 0.27 16.17 7.07
CA TYR A 254 0.97 16.27 8.35
C TYR A 254 2.22 17.15 8.28
N GLY A 255 2.91 17.16 7.14
CA GLY A 255 4.00 18.10 6.87
C GLY A 255 3.55 19.57 6.96
N HIS A 256 2.43 19.92 6.32
CA HIS A 256 1.83 21.25 6.41
C HIS A 256 1.33 21.57 7.82
N GLU A 257 0.71 20.60 8.51
CA GLU A 257 0.26 20.74 9.90
C GLU A 257 1.43 21.10 10.82
N ARG A 258 2.57 20.41 10.67
CA ARG A 258 3.80 20.69 11.43
C ARG A 258 4.39 22.07 11.19
N GLN A 259 4.12 22.66 10.03
CA GLN A 259 4.56 24.02 9.68
C GLN A 259 3.58 25.10 10.17
N GLY A 260 2.44 24.72 10.75
CA GLY A 260 1.36 25.64 11.15
C GLY A 260 0.44 26.05 10.00
N ASN A 261 0.56 25.41 8.83
CA ASN A 261 -0.24 25.69 7.64
C ASN A 261 -1.53 24.86 7.66
N GLU A 262 -2.44 25.16 8.61
CA GLU A 262 -3.63 24.34 8.88
C GLU A 262 -4.57 24.21 7.68
N HIS A 263 -4.77 25.29 6.91
CA HIS A 263 -5.64 25.28 5.73
C HIS A 263 -5.17 24.28 4.67
N ASP A 264 -3.87 24.30 4.37
CA ASP A 264 -3.28 23.36 3.41
C ASP A 264 -3.35 21.93 3.98
N ALA A 265 -3.02 21.75 5.25
CA ALA A 265 -3.09 20.45 5.91
C ALA A 265 -4.48 19.82 5.78
N ILE A 266 -5.54 20.58 6.09
CA ILE A 266 -6.94 20.16 5.92
C ILE A 266 -7.22 19.79 4.46
N THR A 267 -6.76 20.58 3.49
CA THR A 267 -6.96 20.29 2.06
C THR A 267 -6.32 18.97 1.64
N TYR A 268 -5.10 18.68 2.08
CA TYR A 268 -4.43 17.41 1.80
C TYR A 268 -5.11 16.23 2.50
N TYR A 269 -5.47 16.39 3.78
CA TYR A 269 -6.18 15.35 4.51
C TYR A 269 -7.57 15.05 3.93
N GLN A 270 -8.27 16.05 3.39
CA GLN A 270 -9.53 15.82 2.67
C GLN A 270 -9.33 14.87 1.50
N GLN A 271 -8.27 15.06 0.72
CA GLN A 271 -7.97 14.19 -0.42
C GLN A 271 -7.59 12.78 0.05
N GLY A 272 -6.74 12.67 1.07
CA GLY A 272 -6.37 11.37 1.66
C GLY A 272 -7.56 10.62 2.25
N ALA A 273 -8.47 11.32 2.92
CA ALA A 273 -9.65 10.70 3.53
C ALA A 273 -10.59 10.06 2.50
N MET A 274 -10.55 10.50 1.24
CA MET A 274 -11.34 9.94 0.14
C MET A 274 -10.65 8.74 -0.56
N ARG A 275 -9.54 8.23 -0.02
CA ARG A 275 -8.79 7.09 -0.54
C ARG A 275 -8.86 5.90 0.39
N SER A 276 -8.66 4.71 -0.16
CA SER A 276 -8.80 3.43 0.54
C SER A 276 -7.81 3.24 1.69
N THR A 277 -8.23 2.67 2.81
CA THR A 277 -7.29 2.30 3.90
C THR A 277 -6.30 1.24 3.47
N PHE A 278 -6.63 0.38 2.52
CA PHE A 278 -5.72 -0.63 1.95
C PHE A 278 -4.56 -0.03 1.13
N THR A 279 -4.48 1.30 1.07
CA THR A 279 -3.38 2.04 0.42
C THR A 279 -2.71 3.03 1.37
N ASP A 280 -2.97 2.94 2.68
CA ASP A 280 -2.46 3.87 3.68
C ASP A 280 -1.13 3.45 4.31
N GLN A 281 -0.70 2.20 4.09
CA GLN A 281 0.54 1.63 4.62
C GLN A 281 0.71 1.95 6.12
N SER A 282 -0.39 1.99 6.89
CA SER A 282 -0.46 2.67 8.20
C SER A 282 0.42 2.06 9.28
N VAL A 283 0.72 0.77 9.16
CA VAL A 283 1.69 0.09 10.02
C VAL A 283 3.11 0.55 9.69
N ARG A 284 3.51 0.53 8.41
CA ARG A 284 4.84 0.94 7.95
C ARG A 284 5.12 2.41 8.23
N MET A 285 4.11 3.25 7.98
CA MET A 285 4.15 4.70 8.17
C MET A 285 3.88 5.13 9.61
N HIS A 286 3.56 4.21 10.53
CA HIS A 286 3.17 4.54 11.91
C HIS A 286 2.03 5.55 12.01
N THR A 287 1.04 5.51 11.11
CA THR A 287 -0.15 6.38 11.18
C THR A 287 -1.31 5.74 11.96
N HIS A 288 -1.25 4.43 12.22
CA HIS A 288 -2.29 3.65 12.91
C HIS A 288 -2.55 4.04 14.38
N TRP A 289 -1.71 4.86 15.02
CA TRP A 289 -1.94 5.29 16.41
C TRP A 289 -3.23 6.10 16.60
N THR A 290 -3.80 6.65 15.52
CA THR A 290 -5.05 7.42 15.53
C THR A 290 -6.31 6.57 15.36
N GLN A 291 -6.20 5.25 15.22
CA GLN A 291 -7.35 4.36 14.95
C GLN A 291 -8.43 4.39 16.04
N MET A 292 -8.07 4.81 17.27
CA MET A 292 -9.05 5.01 18.35
C MET A 292 -9.94 6.26 18.14
N ASN A 293 -9.54 7.18 17.25
CA ASN A 293 -10.23 8.43 16.97
C ASN A 293 -11.04 8.37 15.68
N ALA A 294 -10.46 7.78 14.64
CA ALA A 294 -11.10 7.63 13.33
C ALA A 294 -10.52 6.41 12.60
N ALA A 295 -11.29 5.88 11.65
CA ALA A 295 -10.85 4.79 10.79
C ALA A 295 -9.63 5.16 9.92
N LYS A 296 -9.44 6.45 9.63
CA LYS A 296 -8.34 6.98 8.81
C LYS A 296 -7.55 8.05 9.54
N PHE A 297 -6.23 8.05 9.33
CA PHE A 297 -5.33 9.04 9.92
C PHE A 297 -5.71 10.48 9.55
N SER A 298 -5.90 10.76 8.26
CA SER A 298 -6.38 12.06 7.75
C SER A 298 -7.61 12.59 8.48
N VAL A 299 -8.61 11.73 8.75
CA VAL A 299 -9.84 12.14 9.46
C VAL A 299 -9.55 12.47 10.92
N ALA A 300 -8.77 11.65 11.61
CA ALA A 300 -8.38 11.92 12.99
C ALA A 300 -7.55 13.19 13.13
N ARG A 301 -6.72 13.52 12.13
CA ARG A 301 -5.97 14.78 12.10
C ARG A 301 -6.89 15.97 11.80
N MET A 302 -7.75 15.86 10.80
CA MET A 302 -8.73 16.92 10.49
C MET A 302 -9.66 17.20 11.68
N GLU A 303 -10.11 16.19 12.42
CA GLU A 303 -10.95 16.42 13.61
C GLU A 303 -10.26 17.28 14.67
N LYS A 304 -8.93 17.17 14.81
CA LYS A 304 -8.14 18.01 15.72
C LYS A 304 -7.99 19.45 15.24
N LEU A 305 -8.01 19.68 13.91
CA LEU A 305 -7.82 21.00 13.30
C LEU A 305 -9.16 21.73 13.11
N ASP A 306 -10.17 21.03 12.59
CA ASP A 306 -11.52 21.55 12.33
C ASP A 306 -12.57 20.43 12.48
N SER A 307 -13.03 20.22 13.71
CA SER A 307 -14.07 19.21 14.00
C SER A 307 -15.40 19.48 13.31
N ASP A 308 -15.71 20.74 12.97
CA ASP A 308 -16.97 21.11 12.33
C ASP A 308 -16.94 20.84 10.82
N PHE A 309 -15.76 20.88 10.20
CA PHE A 309 -15.58 20.39 8.84
C PHE A 309 -15.98 18.91 8.72
N ILE A 310 -15.53 18.05 9.63
CA ILE A 310 -15.87 16.62 9.62
C ILE A 310 -17.38 16.40 9.77
N LYS A 311 -18.03 17.11 10.70
CA LYS A 311 -19.49 16.97 10.96
C LYS A 311 -20.35 17.39 9.76
N ARG A 312 -19.86 18.30 8.90
CA ARG A 312 -20.59 18.77 7.71
C ARG A 312 -20.50 17.82 6.53
N SER A 313 -19.53 16.92 6.50
CA SER A 313 -19.39 15.94 5.43
C SER A 313 -20.10 14.64 5.80
N PRO A 314 -21.13 14.21 5.05
CA PRO A 314 -21.82 12.95 5.30
C PRO A 314 -20.83 11.78 5.38
N TYR A 315 -19.91 11.70 4.42
CA TYR A 315 -18.91 10.64 4.38
C TYR A 315 -17.90 10.71 5.54
N LEU A 316 -17.27 11.87 5.78
CA LEU A 316 -16.21 11.94 6.81
C LEU A 316 -16.77 11.69 8.22
N SER A 317 -18.03 12.05 8.46
CA SER A 317 -18.70 11.75 9.72
C SER A 317 -18.83 10.25 10.00
N LEU A 318 -18.94 9.41 8.96
CA LEU A 318 -18.99 7.94 9.09
C LEU A 318 -17.64 7.35 9.52
N LEU A 319 -16.55 8.07 9.29
CA LEU A 319 -15.19 7.61 9.57
C LEU A 319 -14.73 7.89 11.02
N ARG A 320 -15.56 8.54 11.86
CA ARG A 320 -15.23 8.84 13.26
C ARG A 320 -15.46 7.62 14.16
N CYS A 321 -14.53 7.34 15.06
CA CYS A 321 -14.67 6.29 16.06
C CYS A 321 -15.41 6.85 17.29
N GLY A 322 -16.72 6.64 17.36
CA GLY A 322 -17.54 7.10 18.48
C GLY A 322 -18.98 6.62 18.38
N GLU A 323 -19.24 5.46 18.99
CA GLU A 323 -20.55 4.92 19.43
C GLU A 323 -21.26 3.82 18.62
N SER A 324 -20.82 3.40 17.43
CA SER A 324 -21.40 2.19 16.82
C SER A 324 -20.47 1.48 15.85
N ASN A 325 -20.49 0.14 15.85
CA ASN A 325 -19.89 -0.74 14.85
C ASN A 325 -20.52 -0.58 13.44
N HIS A 326 -21.21 0.54 13.16
CA HIS A 326 -22.00 0.77 11.94
C HIS A 326 -21.22 1.58 10.88
N SER A 327 -19.93 1.83 11.09
CA SER A 327 -19.12 2.65 10.18
C SER A 327 -18.86 1.97 8.84
N HIS A 328 -18.59 0.65 8.81
CA HIS A 328 -18.27 -0.06 7.57
C HIS A 328 -19.48 -0.16 6.65
N GLN A 329 -20.63 -0.61 7.16
CA GLN A 329 -21.88 -0.62 6.39
C GLN A 329 -22.29 0.77 5.92
N GLY A 330 -22.14 1.80 6.77
CA GLY A 330 -22.44 3.18 6.39
C GLY A 330 -21.53 3.68 5.27
N VAL A 331 -20.24 3.34 5.29
CA VAL A 331 -19.28 3.66 4.22
C VAL A 331 -19.60 2.91 2.94
N PHE A 332 -19.92 1.61 3.02
CA PHE A 332 -20.39 0.83 1.89
C PHE A 332 -21.63 1.46 1.24
N ASP A 333 -22.65 1.77 2.04
CA ASP A 333 -23.91 2.38 1.58
C ASP A 333 -23.67 3.75 0.93
N TYR A 334 -22.77 4.55 1.51
CA TYR A 334 -22.38 5.83 0.93
C TYR A 334 -21.83 5.64 -0.49
N TRP A 335 -20.87 4.74 -0.67
CA TRP A 335 -20.23 4.53 -1.96
C TRP A 335 -21.16 3.90 -3.01
N VAL A 336 -22.01 2.94 -2.61
CA VAL A 336 -23.05 2.39 -3.50
C VAL A 336 -24.03 3.49 -3.96
N ASN A 337 -24.42 4.40 -3.06
CA ASN A 337 -25.29 5.52 -3.44
C ASN A 337 -24.58 6.49 -4.39
N GLN A 338 -23.28 6.76 -4.18
CA GLN A 338 -22.48 7.56 -5.09
C GLN A 338 -22.35 6.91 -6.48
N ALA A 339 -22.19 5.58 -6.55
CA ALA A 339 -22.17 4.83 -7.80
C ALA A 339 -23.50 4.98 -8.57
N LYS A 340 -24.62 4.75 -7.89
CA LYS A 340 -25.97 4.94 -8.46
C LYS A 340 -26.23 6.38 -8.93
N GLN A 341 -25.67 7.37 -8.24
CA GLN A 341 -25.75 8.76 -8.69
C GLN A 341 -24.91 8.99 -9.96
N ALA A 342 -23.68 8.47 -10.01
CA ALA A 342 -22.83 8.55 -11.18
C ALA A 342 -23.46 7.89 -12.41
N GLU A 343 -24.13 6.75 -12.25
CA GLU A 343 -24.89 6.09 -13.33
C GLU A 343 -26.01 6.96 -13.87
N ARG A 344 -26.82 7.58 -13.00
CA ARG A 344 -27.89 8.50 -13.42
C ARG A 344 -27.35 9.74 -14.16
N SER A 345 -26.13 10.15 -13.83
CA SER A 345 -25.40 11.24 -14.51
C SER A 345 -24.62 10.77 -15.75
N ASN A 346 -24.68 9.49 -16.12
CA ASN A 346 -23.91 8.89 -17.22
C ASN A 346 -22.38 9.01 -17.04
N GLU A 347 -21.90 9.03 -15.79
CA GLU A 347 -20.48 9.03 -15.41
C GLU A 347 -19.99 7.60 -15.12
N ALA A 348 -19.95 6.74 -16.15
CA ALA A 348 -19.72 5.30 -15.99
C ALA A 348 -18.40 4.95 -15.26
N ALA A 349 -17.29 5.63 -15.59
CA ALA A 349 -15.99 5.39 -14.95
C ALA A 349 -16.05 5.65 -13.44
N LYS A 350 -16.72 6.74 -13.03
CA LYS A 350 -16.91 7.10 -11.64
C LYS A 350 -17.84 6.14 -10.90
N SER A 351 -18.87 5.60 -11.57
CA SER A 351 -19.70 4.55 -10.97
C SER A 351 -18.84 3.36 -10.57
N ILE A 352 -18.00 2.87 -11.48
CA ILE A 352 -17.10 1.75 -11.22
C ILE A 352 -16.13 2.07 -10.08
N GLU A 353 -15.52 3.26 -10.07
CA GLU A 353 -14.64 3.69 -8.96
C GLU A 353 -15.38 3.70 -7.63
N CYS A 354 -16.61 4.22 -7.57
CA CYS A 354 -17.42 4.19 -6.37
C CYS A 354 -17.77 2.77 -5.92
N LEU A 355 -18.08 1.85 -6.84
CA LEU A 355 -18.31 0.44 -6.49
C LEU A 355 -17.03 -0.22 -5.94
N MET A 356 -15.86 0.08 -6.50
CA MET A 356 -14.59 -0.37 -5.94
C MET A 356 -14.37 0.20 -4.52
N GLN A 357 -14.68 1.47 -4.29
CA GLN A 357 -14.59 2.05 -2.94
C GLN A 357 -15.60 1.43 -1.98
N ALA A 358 -16.80 1.04 -2.43
CA ALA A 358 -17.76 0.34 -1.58
C ALA A 358 -17.17 -0.96 -1.02
N GLY A 359 -16.42 -1.72 -1.82
CA GLY A 359 -15.80 -2.97 -1.41
C GLY A 359 -14.48 -2.83 -0.65
N TRP A 360 -13.67 -1.84 -1.01
CA TRP A 360 -12.27 -1.75 -0.58
C TRP A 360 -11.88 -0.37 -0.08
N ASP A 361 -12.80 0.46 0.40
CA ASP A 361 -12.44 1.67 1.12
C ASP A 361 -12.03 1.35 2.57
N LEU A 362 -12.99 0.87 3.38
CA LEU A 362 -12.74 0.30 4.71
C LEU A 362 -12.84 -1.24 4.74
N GLY A 363 -13.24 -1.85 3.62
CA GLY A 363 -13.63 -3.25 3.56
C GLY A 363 -15.10 -3.46 3.91
N ILE A 364 -15.62 -4.64 3.58
CA ILE A 364 -16.96 -5.07 3.96
C ILE A 364 -16.85 -6.12 5.07
N ASP A 365 -17.69 -6.01 6.10
CA ASP A 365 -17.64 -6.90 7.26
C ASP A 365 -17.99 -8.35 6.92
N SER A 366 -18.84 -8.56 5.91
CA SER A 366 -19.33 -9.88 5.54
C SER A 366 -18.99 -10.25 4.11
N ILE A 367 -18.41 -11.44 3.94
CA ILE A 367 -17.91 -11.94 2.66
C ILE A 367 -19.03 -12.17 1.63
N ASP A 368 -20.26 -12.44 2.08
CA ASP A 368 -21.45 -12.64 1.24
C ASP A 368 -21.87 -11.37 0.49
N GLN A 369 -21.55 -10.20 1.03
CA GLN A 369 -21.86 -8.91 0.40
C GLN A 369 -20.97 -8.63 -0.82
N TYR A 370 -19.81 -9.28 -0.93
CA TYR A 370 -18.93 -9.11 -2.09
C TYR A 370 -19.52 -9.74 -3.37
N GLY A 371 -20.33 -10.81 -3.27
CA GLY A 371 -20.92 -11.46 -4.45
C GLY A 371 -21.76 -10.48 -5.28
N PRO A 372 -22.86 -9.93 -4.71
CA PRO A 372 -23.69 -8.94 -5.38
C PRO A 372 -22.93 -7.67 -5.79
N LEU A 373 -21.98 -7.19 -4.97
CA LEU A 373 -21.16 -6.03 -5.32
C LEU A 373 -20.31 -6.29 -6.57
N ILE A 374 -19.64 -7.45 -6.65
CA ILE A 374 -18.83 -7.80 -7.81
C ILE A 374 -19.73 -7.97 -9.05
N ASP A 375 -20.93 -8.50 -8.91
CA ASP A 375 -21.91 -8.56 -10.00
C ASP A 375 -22.25 -7.15 -10.52
N GLU A 376 -22.46 -6.17 -9.65
CA GLU A 376 -22.65 -4.76 -10.04
C GLU A 376 -21.40 -4.20 -10.77
N ILE A 377 -20.19 -4.51 -10.30
CA ILE A 377 -18.94 -4.09 -10.95
C ILE A 377 -18.81 -4.70 -12.35
N VAL A 378 -19.15 -5.98 -12.52
CA VAL A 378 -19.14 -6.66 -13.82
C VAL A 378 -20.05 -5.96 -14.82
N GLU A 379 -21.27 -5.59 -14.41
CA GLU A 379 -22.21 -4.91 -15.30
C GLU A 379 -21.79 -3.46 -15.60
N ALA A 380 -21.32 -2.71 -14.59
CA ALA A 380 -20.83 -1.35 -14.78
C ALA A 380 -19.61 -1.29 -15.72
N THR A 381 -18.67 -2.23 -15.59
CA THR A 381 -17.49 -2.33 -16.47
C THR A 381 -17.86 -2.73 -17.90
N LYS A 382 -18.85 -3.61 -18.10
CA LYS A 382 -19.39 -3.91 -19.45
C LYS A 382 -19.99 -2.66 -20.09
N PHE A 383 -20.84 -1.94 -19.35
CA PHE A 383 -21.48 -0.72 -19.84
C PHE A 383 -20.45 0.35 -20.24
N ALA A 384 -19.34 0.45 -19.50
CA ALA A 384 -18.24 1.35 -19.78
C ALA A 384 -17.25 0.86 -20.86
N ASN A 385 -17.47 -0.30 -21.49
CA ASN A 385 -16.55 -0.94 -22.44
C ASN A 385 -15.15 -1.24 -21.85
N GLN A 386 -15.08 -1.51 -20.54
CA GLN A 386 -13.88 -1.93 -19.82
C GLN A 386 -13.83 -3.47 -19.76
N THR A 387 -13.71 -4.10 -20.94
CA THR A 387 -13.82 -5.55 -21.13
C THR A 387 -12.82 -6.37 -20.31
N ALA A 388 -11.58 -5.90 -20.15
CA ALA A 388 -10.56 -6.60 -19.38
C ALA A 388 -10.89 -6.58 -17.88
N ARG A 389 -11.30 -5.43 -17.34
CA ARG A 389 -11.77 -5.32 -15.94
C ARG A 389 -13.03 -6.14 -15.70
N SER A 390 -13.97 -6.13 -16.64
CA SER A 390 -15.18 -6.96 -16.55
C SER A 390 -14.86 -8.45 -16.51
N THR A 391 -13.89 -8.90 -17.32
CA THR A 391 -13.46 -10.30 -17.34
C THR A 391 -12.81 -10.68 -16.01
N LEU A 392 -11.90 -9.86 -15.49
CA LEU A 392 -11.28 -10.10 -14.18
C LEU A 392 -12.30 -10.10 -13.05
N ALA A 393 -13.22 -9.13 -13.03
CA ALA A 393 -14.27 -9.07 -12.02
C ALA A 393 -15.16 -10.32 -12.05
N LYS A 394 -15.47 -10.83 -13.23
CA LYS A 394 -16.21 -12.09 -13.39
C LYS A 394 -15.40 -13.29 -12.87
N THR A 395 -14.10 -13.36 -13.15
CA THR A 395 -13.24 -14.42 -12.60
C THR A 395 -13.19 -14.35 -11.06
N HIS A 396 -13.03 -13.17 -10.47
CA HIS A 396 -13.12 -12.98 -9.02
C HIS A 396 -14.47 -13.42 -8.46
N ARG A 397 -15.59 -13.11 -9.15
CA ARG A 397 -16.93 -13.58 -8.76
C ARG A 397 -17.05 -15.10 -8.76
N ASN A 398 -16.47 -15.76 -9.77
CA ASN A 398 -16.45 -17.22 -9.87
C ASN A 398 -15.62 -17.84 -8.73
N CYS A 399 -14.43 -17.28 -8.44
CA CYS A 399 -13.62 -17.70 -7.30
C CYS A 399 -14.39 -17.59 -5.98
N LEU A 400 -15.16 -16.51 -5.81
CA LEU A 400 -15.96 -16.31 -4.61
C LEU A 400 -17.05 -17.39 -4.48
N ALA A 401 -17.75 -17.69 -5.58
CA ALA A 401 -18.78 -18.72 -5.62
C ALA A 401 -18.23 -20.12 -5.34
N ASP A 402 -17.11 -20.46 -5.96
CA ASP A 402 -16.47 -21.77 -5.83
C ASP A 402 -15.95 -22.01 -4.40
N ARG A 403 -15.29 -21.01 -3.80
CA ARG A 403 -14.68 -21.16 -2.47
C ARG A 403 -15.65 -21.03 -1.31
N TYR A 404 -16.68 -20.19 -1.46
CA TYR A 404 -17.56 -19.83 -0.35
C TYR A 404 -19.04 -20.17 -0.59
N GLY A 405 -19.43 -20.60 -1.79
CA GLY A 405 -20.81 -20.94 -2.12
C GLY A 405 -21.76 -19.73 -2.21
N ILE A 406 -21.20 -18.54 -2.50
CA ILE A 406 -21.90 -17.24 -2.53
C ILE A 406 -22.21 -16.80 -3.96
#